data_AF-A0A963L6V2-F1
#
_entry.id   AF-A0A963L6V2-F1
#
_cell.length_a   1.000
_cell.length_b   1.000
_cell.length_c   1.000
_cell.angle_alpha   90.00
_cell.angle_beta   90.00
_cell.angle_gamma   90.00
#
_symmetry.space_group_name_H-M   'P 1'
#
loop_
_entity.id
_entity.type
_entity.pdbx_description
1 polymer ?
#
loop_
_entity_poly.entity_id
_entity_poly.type
_entity_poly.pdbx_seq_one_letter_code
_entity_poly.pdbx_strand_id
1 'polypeptide(L)'
;YATRAFLDELAQSKQSNRLEVGIVGMRVDARTISADKLHEFVDGLGLPVLGYLRDTQNYIHLAARGLTLFDVAPGRVEKDLEQWRGICEWLDR
;
A
#
# COMPACT_ATOMS: atom_id res chain seq x y z
N TYR A 1 8.81 -16.52 5.49
CA TYR A 1 7.52 -15.83 5.28
C TYR A 1 6.75 -16.53 4.18
N ALA A 2 5.48 -16.89 4.40
CA ALA A 2 4.66 -17.61 3.43
C ALA A 2 4.45 -16.85 2.11
N THR A 3 4.50 -15.51 2.15
CA THR A 3 4.36 -14.61 1.00
C THR A 3 5.65 -14.45 0.18
N ARG A 4 6.81 -14.87 0.69
CA ARG A 4 8.10 -14.64 0.01
C ARG A 4 8.20 -15.35 -1.33
N ALA A 5 7.80 -16.63 -1.39
CA ALA A 5 7.89 -17.42 -2.61
C ALA A 5 7.09 -16.78 -3.77
N PHE A 6 5.89 -16.29 -3.48
CA PHE A 6 5.06 -15.59 -4.46
C PHE A 6 5.70 -14.27 -4.92
N LEU A 7 6.25 -13.48 -3.99
CA LEU A 7 6.90 -12.21 -4.33
C LEU A 7 8.19 -12.41 -5.14
N ASP A 8 8.96 -13.45 -4.83
CA ASP A 8 10.16 -13.83 -5.59
C ASP A 8 9.80 -14.27 -7.03
N GLU A 9 8.73 -15.06 -7.20
CA GLU A 9 8.21 -15.45 -8.52
C GLU A 9 7.76 -14.23 -9.34
N LEU A 10 7.06 -13.30 -8.67
CA LEU A 10 6.55 -12.09 -9.29
C LEU A 10 7.69 -11.13 -9.70
N ALA A 11 8.75 -11.04 -8.88
CA ALA A 11 9.97 -10.30 -9.20
C ALA A 11 10.74 -10.90 -10.40
N GLN A 12 10.76 -12.23 -10.54
CA GLN A 12 11.36 -12.91 -11.71
C GLN A 12 10.53 -12.69 -12.98
N SER A 13 9.19 -12.76 -12.88
CA SER A 13 8.27 -12.55 -14.00
C SER A 13 8.35 -11.13 -14.58
N LYS A 14 8.57 -10.11 -13.73
CA LYS A 14 8.81 -8.72 -14.18
C LYS A 14 9.87 -8.59 -15.26
N GLN A 15 10.99 -9.31 -15.11
CA GLN A 15 12.12 -9.22 -16.04
C GLN A 15 11.72 -9.63 -17.45
N SER A 16 10.67 -10.45 -17.58
CA SER A 16 10.19 -10.94 -18.87
C SER A 16 9.16 -10.02 -19.54
N ASN A 17 8.43 -9.18 -18.78
CA ASN A 17 7.22 -8.52 -19.31
C ASN A 17 7.13 -6.99 -19.19
N ARG A 18 8.23 -6.26 -18.93
CA ARG A 18 8.26 -4.78 -18.74
C ARG A 18 7.17 -4.26 -17.78
N LEU A 19 6.78 -5.06 -16.80
CA LEU A 19 5.65 -4.75 -15.92
C LEU A 19 6.17 -4.09 -14.64
N GLU A 20 5.70 -2.89 -14.33
CA GLU A 20 6.01 -2.24 -13.07
C GLU A 20 5.11 -2.80 -11.96
N VAL A 21 5.67 -3.04 -10.78
CA VAL A 21 4.93 -3.53 -9.60
C VAL A 21 5.47 -2.79 -8.41
N GLY A 22 4.58 -2.20 -7.63
CA GLY A 22 4.86 -1.66 -6.31
C GLY A 22 4.13 -2.42 -5.22
N ILE A 23 4.59 -2.26 -3.99
CA ILE A 23 4.00 -2.86 -2.79
C ILE A 23 3.20 -1.80 -2.04
N VAL A 24 1.97 -2.14 -1.65
CA VAL A 24 1.16 -1.33 -0.73
C VAL A 24 0.89 -2.16 0.52
N GLY A 25 1.31 -1.67 1.68
CA GLY A 25 0.98 -2.29 2.96
C GLY A 25 -0.43 -1.91 3.37
N MET A 26 -1.35 -2.88 3.45
CA MET A 26 -2.74 -2.64 3.81
C MET A 26 -3.00 -2.91 5.29
N ARG A 27 -3.77 -2.03 5.95
CA ARG A 27 -4.16 -2.12 7.37
C ARG A 27 -2.96 -2.26 8.31
N VAL A 28 -1.90 -1.51 8.03
CA VAL A 28 -0.67 -1.56 8.82
C VAL A 28 -0.74 -0.51 9.93
N ASP A 29 -0.64 -0.97 11.19
CA ASP A 29 -0.38 -0.08 12.31
C ASP A 29 1.14 0.04 12.50
N ALA A 30 1.67 1.21 12.10
CA ALA A 30 3.10 1.53 12.15
C ALA A 30 3.70 1.50 13.57
N ARG A 31 2.88 1.39 14.62
CA ARG A 31 3.35 1.29 16.01
C ARG A 31 3.65 -0.15 16.42
N THR A 32 3.37 -1.12 15.57
CA THR A 32 3.51 -2.53 15.89
C THR A 32 4.85 -3.08 15.44
N ILE A 33 5.45 -3.96 16.24
CA ILE A 33 6.67 -4.71 15.88
C ILE A 33 6.48 -5.49 14.56
N SER A 34 5.25 -5.92 14.27
CA SER A 34 4.91 -6.58 13.01
C SER A 34 5.01 -5.65 11.80
N ALA A 35 4.75 -4.34 11.96
CA ALA A 35 4.94 -3.36 10.89
C ALA A 35 6.43 -3.14 10.59
N ASP A 36 7.27 -3.07 11.63
CA ASP A 36 8.74 -2.98 11.45
C ASP A 36 9.28 -4.21 10.71
N LYS A 37 8.86 -5.41 11.12
CA LYS A 37 9.23 -6.66 10.43
C LYS A 37 8.72 -6.73 8.99
N LEU A 38 7.54 -6.17 8.72
CA LEU A 38 7.01 -6.06 7.37
C LEU A 38 7.91 -5.15 6.53
N HIS A 39 8.32 -4.00 7.08
CA HIS A 39 9.21 -3.05 6.42
C HIS A 39 10.54 -3.70 6.04
N GLU A 40 11.23 -4.32 7.00
CA GLU A 40 12.49 -5.05 6.77
C GLU A 40 12.33 -6.15 5.70
N PHE A 41 11.20 -6.86 5.71
CA PHE A 41 10.94 -7.92 4.74
C PHE A 41 10.76 -7.38 3.32
N VAL A 42 9.99 -6.30 3.13
CA VAL A 42 9.72 -5.75 1.80
C VAL A 42 10.91 -5.00 1.21
N ASP A 43 11.73 -4.37 2.05
CA ASP A 43 12.98 -3.72 1.62
C ASP A 43 13.94 -4.74 0.98
N GLY A 44 13.94 -5.98 1.48
CA GLY A 44 14.75 -7.07 0.94
C GLY A 44 14.30 -7.60 -0.43
N LEU A 45 13.13 -7.22 -0.94
CA LEU A 45 12.58 -7.72 -2.21
C LEU A 45 13.00 -6.90 -3.42
N GLY A 46 13.59 -5.72 -3.23
CA GLY A 46 13.97 -4.82 -4.32
C GLY A 46 12.77 -4.24 -5.09
N LEU A 47 11.57 -4.29 -4.51
CA LEU A 47 10.35 -3.69 -5.07
C LEU A 47 10.05 -2.37 -4.35
N PRO A 48 9.60 -1.32 -5.06
CA PRO A 48 9.27 -0.05 -4.42
C PRO A 48 8.03 -0.21 -3.52
N VAL A 49 8.13 0.26 -2.29
CA VAL A 49 7.00 0.38 -1.38
C VAL A 49 6.33 1.74 -1.61
N LEU A 50 5.08 1.73 -2.06
CA LEU A 50 4.35 2.95 -2.45
C LEU A 50 3.67 3.64 -1.26
N GLY A 51 3.43 2.89 -0.18
CA GLY A 51 2.83 3.43 1.04
C GLY A 51 2.27 2.34 1.95
N TYR A 52 1.93 2.77 3.17
CA TYR A 52 1.26 1.95 4.18
C TYR A 52 -0.08 2.60 4.53
N LEU A 53 -1.17 1.92 4.19
CA LEU A 53 -2.52 2.36 4.50
C LEU A 53 -2.92 1.87 5.88
N ARG A 54 -3.28 2.81 6.76
CA ARG A 54 -3.67 2.53 8.13
C ARG A 54 -4.98 1.74 8.21
N ASP A 55 -5.11 0.94 9.26
CA ASP A 55 -6.39 0.29 9.57
C ASP A 55 -7.35 1.28 10.21
N THR A 56 -8.31 1.78 9.43
CA THR A 56 -9.37 2.65 9.95
C THR A 56 -10.74 2.30 9.43
N GLN A 57 -11.74 2.57 10.27
CA GLN A 57 -13.15 2.44 9.93
C GLN A 57 -13.59 3.41 8.82
N ASN A 58 -12.79 4.44 8.52
CA ASN A 58 -13.11 5.43 7.49
C ASN A 58 -13.37 4.77 6.13
N TYR A 59 -12.49 3.84 5.70
CA TYR A 59 -12.67 3.10 4.45
C TYR A 59 -13.97 2.27 4.43
N ILE A 60 -14.33 1.65 5.54
CA ILE A 60 -15.55 0.84 5.66
C ILE A 60 -16.79 1.74 5.56
N HIS A 61 -16.79 2.89 6.24
CA HIS A 61 -17.90 3.84 6.19
C HIS A 61 -18.09 4.47 4.82
N LEU A 62 -17.01 4.80 4.12
CA LEU A 62 -17.05 5.34 2.77
C LEU A 62 -17.62 4.30 1.80
N ALA A 63 -17.07 3.08 1.82
CA ALA A 63 -17.53 1.99 0.97
C ALA A 63 -19.02 1.67 1.19
N ALA A 64 -19.49 1.65 2.45
CA ALA A 64 -20.91 1.43 2.77
C ALA A 64 -21.86 2.49 2.19
N ARG A 65 -21.33 3.68 1.86
CA ARG A 65 -22.07 4.78 1.23
C ARG A 65 -21.85 4.88 -0.27
N GLY A 66 -21.08 3.96 -0.87
CA GLY A 66 -20.68 4.03 -2.28
C GLY A 66 -19.74 5.21 -2.58
N LEU A 67 -19.02 5.69 -1.57
CA LEU A 67 -18.08 6.80 -1.68
C LEU A 67 -16.65 6.29 -1.62
N THR A 68 -15.74 7.05 -2.21
CA THR A 68 -14.30 6.88 -2.09
C THR A 68 -13.71 7.93 -1.14
N LEU A 69 -12.42 7.78 -0.85
CA LEU A 69 -11.64 8.76 -0.10
C LEU A 69 -11.69 10.16 -0.75
N PHE A 70 -11.78 10.21 -2.08
CA PHE A 70 -11.68 11.43 -2.87
C PHE A 70 -13.02 12.18 -2.99
N ASP A 71 -14.13 11.55 -2.56
CA ASP A 71 -15.48 12.12 -2.66
C ASP A 71 -15.88 12.94 -1.41
N VAL A 72 -15.05 12.98 -0.38
CA VAL A 72 -15.35 13.64 0.89
C VAL A 72 -14.41 14.82 1.16
N ALA A 73 -14.86 15.75 2.02
CA ALA A 73 -14.07 16.92 2.38
C ALA A 73 -12.66 16.52 2.90
N PRO A 74 -11.56 17.06 2.32
CA PRO A 74 -10.20 16.60 2.61
C PRO A 74 -9.83 16.62 4.09
N GLY A 75 -10.30 17.60 4.86
CA GLY A 75 -10.04 17.68 6.30
C GLY A 75 -10.58 16.50 7.12
N ARG A 76 -11.53 15.71 6.61
CA ARG A 76 -12.00 14.48 7.27
C ARG A 76 -11.08 13.28 7.05
N VAL A 77 -10.30 13.32 5.98
CA VAL A 77 -9.53 12.19 5.46
C VAL A 77 -8.07 12.55 5.19
N GLU A 78 -7.59 13.65 5.77
CA GLU A 78 -6.26 14.23 5.51
C GLU A 78 -5.12 13.22 5.68
N LYS A 79 -5.14 12.47 6.80
CA LYS A 79 -4.13 11.43 7.06
C LYS A 79 -4.17 10.27 6.06
N ASP A 80 -5.36 9.93 5.60
CA ASP A 80 -5.54 8.87 4.60
C ASP A 80 -5.05 9.37 3.23
N LEU A 81 -5.40 10.62 2.85
CA LEU A 81 -4.90 11.26 1.63
C LEU A 81 -3.37 11.36 1.61
N GLU A 82 -2.75 11.70 2.75
CA GLU A 82 -1.31 11.74 2.89
C GLU A 82 -0.67 10.37 2.60
N GLN A 83 -1.26 9.28 3.10
CA GLN A 83 -0.77 7.92 2.86
C GLN A 83 -0.99 7.44 1.42
N TRP A 84 -2.03 7.94 0.74
CA TRP A 84 -2.33 7.63 -0.65
C TRP A 84 -1.42 8.37 -1.65
N ARG A 85 -0.77 9.46 -1.23
CA ARG A 85 0.03 10.30 -2.13
C ARG A 85 1.06 9.51 -2.93
N GLY A 86 1.85 8.66 -2.29
CA GLY A 86 2.88 7.86 -2.97
C GLY A 86 2.31 6.85 -3.98
N ILE A 87 1.08 6.39 -3.78
CA ILE A 87 0.37 5.51 -4.71
C ILE A 87 -0.10 6.30 -5.93
N CYS A 88 -0.74 7.45 -5.72
CA CYS A 88 -1.20 8.33 -6.80
C CYS A 88 -0.02 8.81 -7.67
N GLU A 89 1.04 9.31 -7.04
CA GLU A 89 2.27 9.76 -7.72
C GLU A 89 2.98 8.66 -8.53
N TRP A 90 2.76 7.39 -8.18
CA TRP A 90 3.28 6.26 -8.94
C TRP A 90 2.38 5.90 -10.12
N LEU A 91 1.05 5.94 -9.92
CA LEU A 91 0.07 5.66 -10.96
C LEU A 91 -0.01 6.73 -12.05
N ASP A 92 0.35 7.97 -11.73
CA ASP A 92 0.34 9.10 -12.68
C ASP A 92 1.60 9.15 -13.59
N ARG A 93 2.52 8.17 -13.46
CA ARG A 93 3.72 8.06 -14.29
C ARG A 93 3.44 7.32 -15.60
#